data_AF-A0A090EC13-F1
#
_entry.id   AF-A0A090EC13-F1
#
_cell.length_a   1.000
_cell.length_b   1.000
_cell.length_c   1.000
_cell.angle_alpha   90.00
_cell.angle_beta   90.00
_cell.angle_gamma   90.00
#
_symmetry.space_group_name_H-M   'P 1'
#
loop_
_entity.id
_entity.type
_entity.pdbx_description
1 polymer ?
#
loop_
_entity_poly.entity_id
_entity_poly.type
_entity_poly.pdbx_seq_one_letter_code
_entity_poly.pdbx_strand_id
1 'polypeptide(L)'
;MFEAHGKDPRVDTDAEVTAHEMAIGYPMLEGFIPLCDTVYSESVVSVSRFAENQLAEVRLYPLELRRAERFANRGVPRLAPTGQARAILERLQMLSKPFGTQIEIENGVGLIRLNSSANRSASNDRCSDSA
;
A
#
# COMPACT_ATOMS: atom_id res chain seq x y z
N MET A 1 -28.48 9.44 -15.57
CA MET A 1 -27.28 8.84 -14.96
C MET A 1 -26.63 7.90 -15.96
N PHE A 2 -27.19 6.71 -16.24
CA PHE A 2 -26.68 5.77 -17.26
C PHE A 2 -26.40 6.39 -18.65
N GLU A 3 -27.36 7.11 -19.22
CA GLU A 3 -27.23 7.74 -20.55
C GLU A 3 -26.04 8.71 -20.64
N ALA A 4 -25.78 9.49 -19.59
CA ALA A 4 -24.67 10.44 -19.54
C ALA A 4 -23.28 9.77 -19.58
N HIS A 5 -23.22 8.46 -19.33
CA HIS A 5 -22.02 7.65 -19.37
C HIS A 5 -22.05 6.59 -20.49
N GLY A 6 -22.98 6.72 -21.44
CA GLY A 6 -23.11 5.80 -22.57
C GLY A 6 -23.49 4.37 -22.15
N LYS A 7 -24.25 4.23 -21.05
CA LYS A 7 -24.69 2.94 -20.50
C LYS A 7 -26.18 2.72 -20.73
N ASP A 8 -26.58 1.46 -20.93
CA ASP A 8 -27.98 1.04 -21.04
C ASP A 8 -28.44 0.39 -19.73
N PRO A 9 -29.41 0.99 -19.00
CA PRO A 9 -29.86 0.49 -17.70
C PRO A 9 -30.53 -0.90 -17.76
N ARG A 10 -30.79 -1.47 -18.94
CA ARG A 10 -31.32 -2.84 -19.09
C ARG A 10 -30.23 -3.91 -19.01
N VAL A 11 -28.98 -3.54 -19.26
CA VAL A 11 -27.85 -4.49 -19.36
C VAL A 11 -26.67 -4.09 -18.49
N ASP A 12 -26.48 -2.78 -18.27
CA ASP A 12 -25.46 -2.22 -17.38
C ASP A 12 -26.02 -2.03 -15.97
N THR A 13 -25.17 -2.19 -14.98
CA THR A 13 -25.45 -1.92 -13.58
C THR A 13 -24.82 -0.60 -13.16
N ASP A 14 -25.21 -0.10 -11.99
CA ASP A 14 -24.63 1.10 -11.38
C ASP A 14 -23.09 0.99 -11.26
N ALA A 15 -22.56 -0.22 -11.09
CA ALA A 15 -21.13 -0.49 -11.03
C ALA A 15 -20.39 -0.16 -12.34
N GLU A 16 -21.02 -0.36 -13.51
CA GLU A 16 -20.44 0.03 -14.80
C GLU A 16 -20.45 1.56 -14.97
N VAL A 17 -21.46 2.23 -14.42
CA VAL A 17 -21.52 3.69 -14.40
C VAL A 17 -20.45 4.27 -13.49
N THR A 18 -20.34 3.78 -12.25
CA THR A 18 -19.31 4.21 -11.30
C THR A 18 -17.89 3.94 -11.81
N ALA A 19 -17.65 2.80 -12.47
CA ALA A 19 -16.34 2.52 -13.06
C ALA A 19 -15.95 3.55 -14.13
N HIS A 20 -16.92 3.98 -14.92
CA HIS A 20 -16.73 5.02 -15.92
C HIS A 20 -16.51 6.38 -15.25
N GLU A 21 -17.34 6.75 -14.27
CA GLU A 21 -17.16 7.96 -13.44
C GLU A 21 -15.78 8.02 -12.77
N MET A 22 -15.25 6.92 -12.24
CA MET A 22 -13.91 6.91 -11.66
C MET A 22 -12.80 7.11 -12.71
N ALA A 23 -13.00 6.61 -13.92
CA ALA A 23 -12.04 6.73 -15.01
C ALA A 23 -12.01 8.15 -15.58
N ILE A 24 -13.18 8.75 -15.77
CA ILE A 24 -13.31 10.06 -16.41
C ILE A 24 -13.58 11.21 -15.45
N GLY A 25 -13.85 10.96 -14.17
CA GLY A 25 -14.30 11.96 -13.18
C GLY A 25 -15.82 12.20 -13.18
N TYR A 26 -16.35 12.82 -12.12
CA TYR A 26 -17.70 13.41 -12.15
C TYR A 26 -17.69 14.71 -12.95
N PRO A 27 -18.76 15.03 -13.69
CA PRO A 27 -18.88 16.32 -14.37
C PRO A 27 -19.00 17.45 -13.34
N MET A 28 -17.96 18.29 -13.23
CA MET A 28 -17.95 19.51 -12.42
C MET A 28 -17.78 20.75 -13.30
N LEU A 29 -18.13 21.94 -12.79
CA LEU A 29 -18.03 23.22 -13.52
C LEU A 29 -16.60 23.53 -14.02
N GLU A 30 -15.59 23.00 -13.33
CA GLU A 30 -14.15 23.21 -13.58
C GLU A 30 -13.47 22.01 -14.28
N GLY A 31 -14.25 21.02 -14.75
CA GLY A 31 -13.75 19.84 -15.46
C GLY A 31 -13.84 18.56 -14.65
N PHE A 32 -12.92 17.62 -14.92
CA PHE A 32 -12.97 16.25 -14.42
C PHE A 32 -11.76 15.95 -13.50
N ILE A 33 -12.00 15.41 -12.30
CA ILE A 33 -10.93 14.89 -11.42
C ILE A 33 -10.99 13.35 -11.46
N PRO A 34 -10.00 12.66 -12.07
CA PRO A 34 -9.98 11.21 -12.11
C PRO A 34 -9.63 10.60 -10.75
N LEU A 35 -10.39 9.59 -10.33
CA LEU A 35 -10.17 8.81 -9.10
C LEU A 35 -9.59 7.44 -9.45
N CYS A 36 -8.60 7.40 -10.35
CA CYS A 36 -8.17 6.17 -11.01
C CYS A 36 -6.71 5.78 -10.75
N ASP A 37 -5.97 6.49 -9.89
CA ASP A 37 -4.57 6.12 -9.62
C ASP A 37 -4.50 4.68 -9.07
N THR A 38 -3.52 3.94 -9.59
CA THR A 38 -3.14 2.61 -9.13
C THR A 38 -2.92 2.52 -7.62
N VAL A 39 -2.36 3.56 -6.99
CA VAL A 39 -2.05 3.56 -5.56
C VAL A 39 -3.29 3.39 -4.67
N TYR A 40 -4.47 3.78 -5.15
CA TYR A 40 -5.73 3.62 -4.39
C TYR A 40 -6.21 2.16 -4.31
N SER A 41 -5.66 1.28 -5.15
CA SER A 41 -6.01 -0.14 -5.19
C SER A 41 -4.86 -1.05 -4.75
N GLU A 42 -3.84 -0.50 -4.10
CA GLU A 42 -2.64 -1.19 -3.66
C GLU A 42 -2.50 -1.08 -2.14
N SER A 43 -1.99 -2.11 -1.49
CA SER A 43 -1.78 -2.12 -0.05
C SER A 43 -0.64 -3.07 0.34
N VAL A 44 -0.31 -3.10 1.62
CA VAL A 44 0.67 -4.03 2.21
C VAL A 44 0.14 -4.49 3.56
N VAL A 45 0.20 -5.79 3.83
CA VAL A 45 0.02 -6.34 5.18
C VAL A 45 1.38 -6.65 5.79
N SER A 46 1.60 -6.16 7.01
CA SER A 46 2.81 -6.45 7.78
C SER A 46 2.60 -7.61 8.74
N VAL A 47 3.61 -8.47 8.87
CA VAL A 47 3.69 -9.53 9.88
C VAL A 47 4.97 -9.34 10.66
N SER A 48 4.83 -9.01 11.95
CA SER A 48 5.94 -8.73 12.85
C SER A 48 6.33 -9.96 13.66
N ARG A 49 7.62 -10.27 13.71
CA ARG A 49 8.19 -11.33 14.56
C ARG A 49 8.96 -10.69 15.70
N PHE A 50 8.61 -11.10 16.92
CA PHE A 50 9.30 -10.70 18.14
C PHE A 50 10.17 -11.86 18.66
N ALA A 51 11.35 -11.53 19.18
CA ALA A 51 12.25 -12.45 19.86
C ALA A 51 12.89 -11.72 21.04
N GLU A 52 13.08 -12.40 22.17
CA GLU A 52 13.66 -11.80 23.38
C GLU A 52 12.96 -10.49 23.81
N ASN A 53 11.64 -10.45 23.66
CA ASN A 53 10.81 -9.28 23.94
C ASN A 53 11.21 -8.01 23.14
N GLN A 54 11.79 -8.20 21.95
CA GLN A 54 12.18 -7.15 21.01
C GLN A 54 11.65 -7.49 19.62
N LEU A 55 11.35 -6.47 18.82
CA LEU A 55 11.01 -6.66 17.40
C LEU A 55 12.27 -7.11 16.66
N ALA A 56 12.20 -8.27 16.02
CA ALA A 56 13.34 -8.86 15.34
C ALA A 56 13.24 -8.75 13.82
N GLU A 57 12.02 -8.82 13.28
CA GLU A 57 11.78 -8.81 11.83
C GLU A 57 10.36 -8.36 11.51
N VAL A 58 10.17 -7.64 10.41
CA VAL A 58 8.86 -7.36 9.81
C VAL A 58 8.86 -7.87 8.37
N ARG A 59 7.86 -8.70 8.03
CA ARG A 59 7.58 -9.13 6.66
C ARG A 59 6.45 -8.28 6.08
N LEU A 60 6.59 -7.83 4.85
CA LEU A 60 5.67 -6.98 4.12
C LEU A 60 5.13 -7.74 2.91
N TYR A 61 3.84 -8.07 2.96
CA TYR A 61 3.15 -8.79 1.89
C TYR A 61 2.36 -7.79 1.05
N PRO A 62 2.79 -7.49 -0.20
CA PRO A 62 2.09 -6.56 -1.06
C PRO A 62 0.77 -7.14 -1.57
N LEU A 63 -0.26 -6.30 -1.59
CA LEU A 63 -1.61 -6.66 -1.95
C LEU A 63 -2.14 -5.77 -3.08
N GLU A 64 -3.02 -6.34 -3.89
CA GLU A 64 -3.89 -5.60 -4.80
C GLU A 64 -5.36 -5.73 -4.37
N LEU A 65 -6.16 -4.74 -4.77
CA LEU A 65 -7.61 -4.68 -4.55
C LEU A 65 -8.40 -4.97 -5.83
N ARG A 66 -7.82 -5.80 -6.73
CA ARG A 66 -8.41 -6.30 -7.98
C ARG A 66 -8.87 -5.19 -8.93
N ARG A 67 -8.09 -4.11 -9.06
CA ARG A 67 -8.42 -2.93 -9.89
C ARG A 67 -8.79 -3.28 -11.34
N ALA A 68 -8.17 -4.31 -11.90
CA ALA A 68 -8.43 -4.75 -13.27
C ALA A 68 -9.78 -5.44 -13.46
N GLU A 69 -10.46 -5.83 -12.37
CA GLU A 69 -11.73 -6.52 -12.44
C GLU A 69 -12.94 -5.58 -12.56
N ARG A 70 -14.09 -6.20 -12.86
CA ARG A 70 -15.41 -5.56 -12.77
C ARG A 70 -15.54 -4.86 -11.43
N PHE A 71 -16.06 -3.63 -11.44
CA PHE A 71 -16.11 -2.78 -10.26
C PHE A 71 -16.77 -3.46 -9.05
N ALA A 72 -17.85 -4.21 -9.26
CA ALA A 72 -18.53 -5.00 -8.23
C ALA A 72 -17.65 -6.05 -7.52
N ASN A 73 -16.51 -6.44 -8.11
CA ASN A 73 -15.58 -7.45 -7.58
C ASN A 73 -14.30 -6.85 -6.97
N ARG A 74 -14.16 -5.52 -7.01
CA ARG A 74 -13.01 -4.79 -6.47
C ARG A 74 -13.08 -4.70 -4.93
N GLY A 75 -11.95 -4.34 -4.32
CA GLY A 75 -11.87 -4.07 -2.87
C GLY A 75 -11.59 -5.31 -2.01
N VAL A 76 -11.64 -6.51 -2.57
CA VAL A 76 -11.22 -7.73 -1.88
C VAL A 76 -9.70 -7.89 -2.01
N PRO A 77 -8.94 -7.89 -0.90
CA PRO A 77 -7.49 -7.98 -0.97
C PRO A 77 -7.00 -9.34 -1.48
N ARG A 78 -6.01 -9.30 -2.38
CA ARG A 78 -5.27 -10.46 -2.89
C ARG A 78 -3.77 -10.16 -2.87
N LEU A 79 -2.93 -11.19 -2.82
CA LEU A 79 -1.48 -11.01 -3.04
C LEU A 79 -1.27 -10.39 -4.43
N ALA A 80 -0.48 -9.34 -4.49
CA ALA A 80 -0.19 -8.67 -5.76
C ALA A 80 0.60 -9.60 -6.70
N PRO A 81 0.32 -9.57 -8.02
CA PRO A 81 1.16 -10.24 -9.02
C PRO A 81 2.61 -9.74 -8.96
N THR A 82 3.58 -10.58 -9.34
CA THR A 82 5.02 -10.34 -9.12
C THR A 82 5.51 -8.95 -9.54
N GLY A 83 5.10 -8.45 -10.71
CA GLY A 83 5.50 -7.12 -11.19
C GLY A 83 4.93 -5.98 -10.33
N GLN A 84 3.65 -6.07 -9.97
CA GLN A 84 2.99 -5.09 -9.13
C GLN A 84 3.50 -5.16 -7.68
N ALA A 85 3.69 -6.36 -7.14
CA ALA A 85 4.30 -6.60 -5.84
C ALA A 85 5.65 -5.89 -5.72
N ARG A 86 6.51 -6.05 -6.73
CA ARG A 86 7.81 -5.37 -6.81
C ARG A 86 7.66 -3.85 -6.83
N ALA A 87 6.78 -3.30 -7.67
CA ALA A 87 6.57 -1.86 -7.76
C ALA A 87 6.08 -1.26 -6.42
N ILE A 88 5.15 -1.94 -5.73
CA ILE A 88 4.67 -1.54 -4.40
C ILE A 88 5.83 -1.49 -3.41
N LEU A 89 6.66 -2.54 -3.36
CA LEU A 89 7.77 -2.64 -2.41
C LEU A 89 8.91 -1.67 -2.72
N GLU A 90 9.24 -1.44 -3.99
CA GLU A 90 10.25 -0.44 -4.41
C GLU A 90 9.81 0.99 -4.09
N ARG A 91 8.52 1.30 -4.28
CA ARG A 91 7.95 2.59 -3.84
C ARG A 91 8.04 2.73 -2.33
N LEU A 92 7.72 1.68 -1.57
CA LEU A 92 7.81 1.71 -0.12
C LEU A 92 9.26 1.88 0.36
N GLN A 93 10.23 1.21 -0.26
CA GLN A 93 11.66 1.44 -0.02
C GLN A 93 12.06 2.90 -0.18
N MET A 94 11.66 3.53 -1.29
CA MET A 94 11.97 4.93 -1.56
C MET A 94 11.40 5.85 -0.48
N LEU A 95 10.13 5.65 -0.11
CA LEU A 95 9.44 6.44 0.92
C LEU A 95 10.01 6.22 2.32
N SER A 96 10.51 5.02 2.60
CA SER A 96 11.07 4.64 3.90
C SER A 96 12.52 5.11 4.10
N LYS A 97 13.25 5.39 3.02
CA LYS A 97 14.68 5.77 3.07
C LYS A 97 14.98 6.98 3.96
N PRO A 98 14.21 8.09 3.96
CA PRO A 98 14.47 9.23 4.85
C PRO A 98 14.36 8.89 6.35
N PHE A 99 13.67 7.80 6.69
CA PHE A 99 13.49 7.33 8.07
C PHE A 99 14.52 6.26 8.47
N GLY A 100 15.52 5.98 7.62
CA GLY A 100 16.56 4.99 7.90
C GLY A 100 16.07 3.54 7.90
N THR A 101 14.87 3.27 7.38
CA THR A 101 14.33 1.91 7.31
C THR A 101 14.78 1.24 6.01
N GLN A 102 15.52 0.13 6.15
CA GLN A 102 15.93 -0.70 5.03
C GLN A 102 14.94 -1.83 4.82
N ILE A 103 14.44 -1.96 3.58
CA ILE A 103 13.53 -3.05 3.17
C ILE A 103 14.25 -3.87 2.09
N GLU A 104 14.58 -5.11 2.39
CA GLU A 104 15.09 -6.10 1.43
C GLU A 104 13.89 -6.74 0.70
N ILE A 105 14.00 -7.05 -0.59
CA ILE A 105 12.93 -7.76 -1.32
C ILE A 105 13.40 -9.17 -1.63
N GLU A 106 12.77 -10.16 -0.99
CA GLU A 106 13.05 -11.58 -1.18
C GLU A 106 11.76 -12.29 -1.60
N ASN A 107 11.77 -12.97 -2.76
CA ASN A 107 10.63 -13.77 -3.25
C ASN A 107 9.28 -13.04 -3.25
N GLY A 108 9.28 -11.73 -3.55
CA GLY A 108 8.06 -10.91 -3.59
C GLY A 108 7.57 -10.42 -2.21
N VAL A 109 8.36 -10.60 -1.16
CA VAL A 109 8.09 -10.14 0.20
C VAL A 109 9.13 -9.09 0.60
N GLY A 110 8.69 -7.98 1.20
CA GLY A 110 9.60 -7.01 1.81
C GLY A 110 10.03 -7.47 3.20
N LEU A 111 11.31 -7.38 3.52
CA LEU A 111 11.88 -7.77 4.80
C LEU A 111 12.57 -6.58 5.46
N ILE A 112 12.20 -6.30 6.70
CA ILE A 112 12.88 -5.35 7.56
C ILE A 112 13.49 -6.15 8.70
N ARG A 113 14.81 -6.14 8.81
CA ARG A 113 15.56 -6.81 9.89
C ARG A 113 16.04 -5.75 10.88
N LEU A 114 15.77 -5.97 12.16
CA LEU A 114 16.24 -5.07 13.21
C LEU A 114 17.46 -5.68 13.89
N ASN A 115 18.57 -4.95 13.82
CA ASN A 115 19.77 -5.31 14.56
C ASN A 115 19.58 -4.86 16.02
N SER A 116 19.47 -5.83 16.93
CA SER A 116 19.25 -5.62 18.39
C SER A 116 20.33 -4.76 19.09
N SER A 117 21.41 -4.40 18.39
CA SER A 117 22.57 -3.68 18.93
C SER A 117 22.65 -2.18 18.57
N ALA A 118 21.94 -1.69 17.55
CA ALA A 118 22.22 -0.35 17.00
C ALA A 118 21.65 0.83 17.81
N ASN A 119 20.78 0.59 18.80
CA ASN A 119 20.10 1.67 19.53
C ASN A 119 20.31 1.66 21.06
N ARG A 120 21.27 0.87 21.57
CA ARG A 120 21.60 0.82 23.00
C ARG A 120 22.64 1.85 23.45
N SER A 121 23.31 2.55 22.54
CA SER A 121 24.42 3.45 22.87
C SER A 121 24.02 4.91 23.18
N ALA A 122 22.75 5.29 23.09
CA ALA A 122 22.33 6.69 23.26
C ALA A 122 21.70 7.02 24.63
N SER A 123 21.51 6.05 25.54
CA SER A 123 20.73 6.28 26.78
C SER A 123 21.45 5.97 28.10
N ASN A 124 22.72 5.58 28.11
CA ASN A 124 23.41 5.18 29.36
C ASN A 124 24.45 6.15 29.94
N ASP A 125 24.75 7.28 29.30
CA ASP A 125 25.81 8.19 29.78
C ASP A 125 25.29 9.42 30.56
N ARG A 126 24.24 9.26 31.39
CA ARG A 126 23.80 10.33 32.31
C ARG A 126 23.42 9.80 33.69
N CYS A 127 24.35 9.12 34.37
CA CYS A 127 24.31 9.05 35.83
C CYS A 127 25.66 8.63 36.42
N SER A 128 26.61 9.56 36.49
CA SER A 128 27.69 9.53 37.48
C SER A 128 28.36 10.89 37.49
N ASP A 129 27.91 11.78 38.38
CA ASP A 129 28.77 12.68 39.15
C ASP A 129 27.90 13.65 39.94
N SER A 130 27.66 13.33 41.21
CA SER A 130 27.93 14.23 42.36
C SER A 130 27.57 13.49 43.65
N ALA A 131 28.62 12.97 44.29
CA ALA A 131 28.65 12.74 45.73
C ALA A 131 28.91 14.07 46.46
#